data_AF-A0A2N0NI81-F1
#
_entry.id   AF-A0A2N0NI81-F1
#
_cell.length_a   1.000
_cell.length_b   1.000
_cell.length_c   1.000
_cell.angle_alpha   90.00
_cell.angle_beta   90.00
_cell.angle_gamma   90.00
#
_symmetry.space_group_name_H-M   'P 1'
#
loop_
_entity.id
_entity.type
_entity.pdbx_description
1 polymer ?
#
loop_
_entity_poly.entity_id
_entity_poly.type
_entity_poly.pdbx_seq_one_letter_code
_entity_poly.pdbx_strand_id
1 'polypeptide(L)'
;MSDFRRACVIHQPLFFKNDAYKNIKPRKIKLNAPPRIRNINHKTYHANLLYDRWRKNEKNIVISCRLEISFEQTLHARMDNNTRKTFNKHMYKKKLSNFSLCRSENTHVNKAQKVRFERTKRRIFNSKEHNPYNQKHHRLITAQ
;
A
#
# COMPACT_ATOMS: atom_id res chain seq x y z
N MET A 1 10.92 2.41 26.91
CA MET A 1 10.06 1.22 26.72
C MET A 1 9.50 1.28 25.30
N SER A 2 9.50 0.18 24.54
CA SER A 2 9.43 0.17 23.07
C SER A 2 8.05 0.49 22.46
N ASP A 3 7.98 1.54 21.62
CA ASP A 3 6.79 2.02 20.88
C ASP A 3 6.33 1.14 19.70
N PHE A 4 6.75 -0.13 19.64
CA PHE A 4 6.52 -1.00 18.49
C PHE A 4 5.98 -2.40 18.83
N ARG A 5 5.20 -2.54 19.91
CA ARG A 5 4.45 -3.78 20.14
C ARG A 5 3.22 -3.80 19.24
N ARG A 6 3.33 -4.41 18.06
CA ARG A 6 2.17 -4.77 17.21
C ARG A 6 1.80 -6.22 17.51
N ALA A 7 0.59 -6.45 18.01
CA ALA A 7 0.03 -7.80 18.05
C ALA A 7 -0.12 -8.33 16.61
N CYS A 8 0.11 -9.62 16.40
CA CYS A 8 -0.17 -10.24 15.10
C CYS A 8 -1.67 -10.11 14.77
N VAL A 9 -2.05 -10.20 13.49
CA VAL A 9 -3.44 -9.99 13.01
C VAL A 9 -4.47 -10.79 13.83
N ILE A 10 -4.11 -11.99 14.30
CA ILE A 10 -4.96 -12.87 15.10
C ILE A 10 -5.10 -12.38 16.55
N HIS A 11 -4.04 -11.83 17.13
CA HIS A 11 -4.03 -11.35 18.53
C HIS A 11 -4.35 -9.87 18.67
N GLN A 12 -4.45 -9.14 17.56
CA GLN A 12 -4.83 -7.74 17.52
C GLN A 12 -6.19 -7.47 18.22
N PRO A 13 -7.26 -8.26 18.00
CA PRO A 13 -8.54 -8.04 18.68
C PRO A 13 -8.44 -8.20 20.20
N LEU A 14 -7.65 -9.17 20.68
CA LEU A 14 -7.42 -9.43 22.10
C LEU A 14 -6.62 -8.32 22.76
N PHE A 15 -5.56 -7.83 22.11
CA PHE A 15 -4.76 -6.70 22.60
C PHE A 15 -5.60 -5.43 22.74
N PHE A 16 -6.43 -5.11 21.74
CA PHE A 16 -7.27 -3.92 21.82
C PHE A 16 -8.33 -4.04 22.92
N LYS A 17 -9.00 -5.19 23.05
CA LYS A 17 -9.99 -5.43 24.12
C LYS A 17 -9.35 -5.36 25.51
N ASN A 18 -8.21 -6.01 25.69
CA ASN A 18 -7.63 -6.24 27.00
C ASN A 18 -6.64 -5.16 27.43
N ASP A 19 -5.96 -4.47 26.54
CA ASP A 19 -4.89 -3.55 26.96
C ASP A 19 -5.21 -2.10 26.55
N ALA A 20 -5.86 -1.88 25.41
CA ALA A 20 -6.14 -0.52 24.92
C ALA A 20 -7.47 0.06 25.44
N TYR A 21 -8.53 -0.74 25.55
CA TYR A 21 -9.88 -0.25 25.87
C TYR A 21 -10.29 -0.41 27.35
N LYS A 22 -9.45 -1.00 28.22
CA LYS A 22 -9.78 -1.21 29.64
C LYS A 22 -10.24 0.06 30.38
N ASN A 23 -9.75 1.23 29.98
CA ASN A 23 -10.02 2.51 30.66
C ASN A 23 -10.94 3.46 29.88
N ILE A 24 -11.44 3.05 28.70
CA ILE A 24 -12.28 3.93 27.86
C ILE A 24 -13.75 3.55 28.07
N LYS A 25 -14.46 4.32 28.93
CA LYS A 25 -15.91 4.19 29.07
C LYS A 25 -16.59 4.49 27.72
N PRO A 26 -17.58 3.70 27.27
CA PRO A 26 -18.32 4.01 26.04
C PRO A 26 -19.03 5.36 26.21
N ARG A 27 -18.68 6.31 25.35
CA ARG A 27 -19.26 7.67 25.36
C ARG A 27 -20.74 7.57 24.98
N LYS A 28 -21.65 7.95 25.90
CA LYS A 28 -23.06 8.16 25.57
C LYS A 28 -23.14 9.25 24.48
N ILE A 29 -23.50 8.86 23.27
CA ILE A 29 -23.65 9.77 22.14
C ILE A 29 -24.86 10.67 22.41
N LYS A 30 -24.62 11.95 22.72
CA LYS A 30 -25.65 12.99 22.61
C LYS A 30 -25.87 13.28 21.12
N LEU A 31 -27.13 13.27 20.68
CA LEU A 31 -27.57 13.37 19.28
C LEU A 31 -27.37 14.76 18.63
N ASN A 32 -26.83 15.75 19.35
CA ASN A 32 -26.73 17.13 18.86
C ASN A 32 -25.26 17.53 18.62
N ALA A 33 -24.58 16.82 17.72
CA ALA A 33 -23.25 17.22 17.23
C ALA A 33 -23.35 17.60 15.74
N PRO A 34 -22.67 18.67 15.28
CA PRO A 34 -22.66 19.08 13.87
C PRO A 34 -22.24 17.92 12.97
N PRO A 35 -22.64 17.92 11.68
CA PRO A 35 -22.58 16.74 10.82
C PRO A 35 -21.17 16.17 10.84
N ARG A 36 -21.08 15.00 11.48
CA ARG A 36 -19.84 14.28 11.75
C ARG A 36 -19.06 14.16 10.46
N ILE A 37 -17.76 14.47 10.55
CA ILE A 37 -16.68 14.08 9.64
C ILE A 37 -17.20 13.04 8.65
N ARG A 38 -17.43 13.46 7.39
CA ARG A 38 -17.92 12.60 6.31
C ARG A 38 -17.23 11.25 6.45
N ASN A 39 -18.01 10.20 6.70
CA ASN A 39 -17.52 8.87 7.00
C ASN A 39 -16.37 8.52 6.04
N ILE A 40 -15.12 8.59 6.53
CA ILE A 40 -13.89 8.52 5.73
C ILE A 40 -13.83 7.18 4.96
N ASN A 41 -14.56 6.18 5.46
CA ASN A 41 -14.64 4.83 4.90
C ASN A 41 -15.78 4.66 3.88
N HIS A 42 -16.48 5.73 3.49
CA HIS A 42 -17.55 5.63 2.51
C HIS A 42 -17.00 5.44 1.09
N LYS A 43 -17.57 4.51 0.32
CA LYS A 43 -17.11 4.19 -1.05
C LYS A 43 -17.08 5.42 -1.96
N THR A 44 -18.09 6.30 -1.88
CA THR A 44 -18.15 7.53 -2.68
C THR A 44 -17.01 8.49 -2.36
N TYR A 45 -16.59 8.57 -1.08
CA TYR A 45 -15.48 9.43 -0.69
C TYR A 45 -14.17 8.94 -1.34
N HIS A 46 -13.90 7.64 -1.28
CA HIS A 46 -12.71 7.07 -1.93
C HIS A 46 -12.75 7.19 -3.45
N ALA A 47 -13.92 7.03 -4.08
CA ALA A 47 -14.07 7.22 -5.53
C ALA A 47 -13.76 8.67 -5.94
N ASN A 48 -14.32 9.65 -5.23
CA ASN A 48 -14.06 11.07 -5.49
C ASN A 48 -12.59 11.42 -5.26
N LEU A 49 -11.98 10.92 -4.18
CA LEU A 49 -10.56 11.11 -3.90
C LEU A 49 -9.66 10.57 -5.01
N LEU A 50 -9.97 9.38 -5.55
CA LEU A 50 -9.23 8.81 -6.68
C LEU A 50 -9.40 9.66 -7.94
N TYR A 51 -10.62 10.14 -8.21
CA TYR A 51 -10.90 11.03 -9.32
C TYR A 51 -10.12 12.34 -9.21
N ASP A 52 -10.15 13.00 -8.05
CA ASP A 52 -9.44 14.26 -7.83
C ASP A 52 -7.93 14.10 -7.97
N ARG A 53 -7.36 13.02 -7.43
CA ARG A 53 -5.94 12.68 -7.57
C ARG A 53 -5.54 12.45 -9.02
N TRP A 54 -6.37 11.72 -9.77
CA TRP A 54 -6.13 11.51 -11.20
C TRP A 54 -6.26 12.81 -12.00
N ARG A 55 -7.34 13.58 -11.78
CA ARG A 55 -7.61 14.86 -12.46
C ARG A 55 -6.50 15.87 -12.25
N LYS A 56 -5.95 15.94 -11.03
CA LYS A 56 -4.83 16.83 -10.68
C LYS A 56 -3.46 16.27 -11.09
N ASN A 57 -3.40 15.05 -11.62
CA ASN A 57 -2.17 14.31 -11.88
C ASN A 57 -1.24 14.31 -10.65
N GLU A 58 -1.82 14.08 -9.47
CA GLU A 58 -1.12 14.20 -8.19
C GLU A 58 -0.02 13.14 -8.07
N LYS A 59 1.21 13.62 -7.85
CA LYS A 59 2.38 12.78 -7.66
C LYS A 59 2.55 12.45 -6.19
N ASN A 60 2.46 11.17 -5.86
CA ASN A 60 2.71 10.68 -4.52
C ASN A 60 4.11 10.08 -4.46
N ILE A 61 5.00 10.65 -3.66
CA ILE A 61 6.31 10.07 -3.40
C ILE A 61 6.15 8.97 -2.36
N VAL A 62 6.53 7.75 -2.71
CA VAL A 62 6.49 6.59 -1.82
C VAL A 62 7.92 6.18 -1.52
N ILE A 63 8.25 6.07 -0.23
CA ILE A 63 9.57 5.62 0.24
C ILE A 63 9.40 4.27 0.93
N SER A 64 10.13 3.27 0.46
CA SER A 64 10.17 1.95 1.07
C SER A 64 11.27 1.89 2.11
N CYS A 65 10.94 1.99 3.41
CA CYS A 65 11.93 1.87 4.48
C CYS A 65 12.59 0.48 4.53
N ARG A 66 12.00 -0.55 3.90
CA ARG A 66 12.53 -1.92 3.90
C ARG A 66 13.60 -2.16 2.85
N LEU A 67 13.44 -1.56 1.68
CA LEU A 67 14.30 -1.75 0.51
C LEU A 67 15.09 -0.49 0.15
N GLU A 68 14.78 0.64 0.78
CA GLU A 68 15.42 1.93 0.55
C GLU A 68 15.28 2.43 -0.88
N ILE A 69 14.12 2.19 -1.46
CA ILE A 69 13.77 2.70 -2.78
C ILE A 69 12.69 3.75 -2.57
N SER A 70 12.87 4.92 -3.19
CA SER A 70 11.78 5.85 -3.39
C SER A 70 11.32 5.82 -4.85
N PHE A 71 10.04 6.11 -5.05
CA PHE A 71 9.47 6.24 -6.38
C PHE A 71 8.28 7.19 -6.35
N GLU A 72 8.01 7.81 -7.49
CA GLU A 72 6.78 8.56 -7.72
C GLU A 72 5.67 7.61 -8.16
N GLN A 73 4.49 7.78 -7.57
CA GLN A 73 3.27 7.08 -7.93
C GLN A 73 2.25 8.10 -8.44
N THR A 74 1.81 7.93 -9.69
CA THR A 74 0.68 8.67 -10.27
C THR A 74 -0.47 7.74 -10.60
N LEU A 75 -1.67 8.30 -10.70
CA LEU A 75 -2.84 7.59 -11.21
C LEU A 75 -3.02 7.92 -12.69
N HIS A 76 -3.27 6.89 -13.49
CA HIS A 76 -3.66 7.01 -14.90
C HIS A 76 -5.02 6.38 -15.11
N ALA A 77 -5.88 7.05 -15.88
CA ALA A 77 -7.10 6.44 -16.38
C ALA A 77 -6.73 5.26 -17.28
N ARG A 78 -7.48 4.17 -17.14
CA ARG A 78 -7.37 3.06 -18.07
C ARG A 78 -8.00 3.50 -19.39
N MET A 79 -7.17 3.57 -20.41
CA MET A 79 -7.65 3.71 -21.78
C MET A 79 -7.79 2.31 -22.37
N ASP A 80 -8.90 2.06 -23.04
CA ASP A 80 -9.24 0.78 -23.66
C ASP A 80 -8.48 0.60 -24.97
N ASN A 81 -7.16 0.79 -24.93
CA ASN A 81 -6.30 0.69 -26.10
C ASN A 81 -5.99 -0.78 -26.36
N ASN A 82 -7.01 -1.61 -26.62
CA ASN A 82 -7.06 -2.93 -27.29
C ASN A 82 -5.91 -3.97 -27.13
N THR A 83 -4.90 -3.74 -26.32
CA THR A 83 -3.60 -4.45 -26.42
C THR A 83 -3.41 -5.52 -25.36
N ARG A 84 -4.30 -5.62 -24.36
CA ARG A 84 -4.43 -6.81 -23.47
C ARG A 84 -5.61 -6.62 -22.52
N LYS A 85 -6.69 -7.41 -22.69
CA LYS A 85 -7.74 -7.60 -21.69
C LYS A 85 -7.09 -8.14 -20.41
N THR A 86 -6.80 -7.25 -19.49
CA THR A 86 -6.32 -7.56 -18.14
C THR A 86 -7.56 -7.69 -17.26
N PHE A 87 -7.73 -8.80 -16.54
CA PHE A 87 -8.92 -9.12 -15.72
C PHE A 87 -9.29 -8.07 -14.67
N ASN A 88 -8.34 -7.20 -14.32
CA ASN A 88 -8.57 -6.07 -13.44
C ASN A 88 -9.68 -5.17 -14.03
N LYS A 89 -10.73 -4.85 -13.26
CA LYS A 89 -11.87 -4.01 -13.69
C LYS A 89 -11.79 -2.55 -13.21
N HIS A 90 -10.69 -2.17 -12.58
CA HIS A 90 -10.55 -0.82 -12.02
C HIS A 90 -10.35 0.23 -13.12
N MET A 91 -10.98 1.39 -12.90
CA MET A 91 -10.97 2.55 -13.80
C MET A 91 -9.59 3.24 -13.85
N TYR A 92 -8.87 3.25 -12.72
CA TYR A 92 -7.54 3.85 -12.61
C TYR A 92 -6.46 2.79 -12.40
N LYS A 93 -5.26 3.05 -12.92
CA LYS A 93 -4.05 2.26 -12.72
C LYS A 93 -2.96 3.13 -12.10
N LYS A 94 -2.14 2.54 -11.25
CA LYS A 94 -0.93 3.20 -10.72
C LYS A 94 0.18 3.11 -11.77
N LYS A 95 0.81 4.25 -12.08
CA LYS A 95 2.08 4.31 -12.79
C LYS A 95 3.16 4.64 -11.77
N LEU A 96 4.24 3.88 -11.81
CA LEU A 96 5.41 4.08 -10.96
C LEU A 96 6.54 4.64 -11.83
N SER A 97 7.17 5.72 -11.40
CA SER A 97 8.27 6.39 -12.10
C SER A 97 9.31 6.93 -11.14
N ASN A 98 10.44 7.41 -11.66
CA ASN A 98 11.48 8.11 -10.89
C ASN A 98 11.98 7.30 -9.69
N PHE A 99 12.33 6.03 -9.94
CA PHE A 99 12.92 5.18 -8.92
C PHE A 99 14.30 5.70 -8.53
N SER A 100 14.53 5.87 -7.24
CA SER A 100 15.83 6.24 -6.70
C SER A 100 16.15 5.44 -5.43
N LEU A 101 17.44 5.34 -5.11
CA LEU A 101 17.91 4.66 -3.91
C LEU A 101 18.09 5.69 -2.80
N CYS A 102 17.46 5.46 -1.65
CA CYS A 102 17.48 6.35 -0.48
C CYS A 102 18.08 5.63 0.72
N ARG A 103 19.41 5.67 0.86
CA ARG A 103 20.13 4.94 1.89
C ARG A 103 20.02 5.56 3.28
N SER A 104 19.86 4.72 4.30
CA SER A 104 19.88 5.13 5.70
C SER A 104 21.30 5.47 6.12
N GLU A 105 21.41 6.52 6.92
CA GLU A 105 22.64 6.95 7.59
C GLU A 105 23.14 5.90 8.59
N ASN A 106 22.23 5.09 9.16
CA ASN A 106 22.60 4.05 10.09
C ASN A 106 23.20 2.85 9.35
N THR A 107 24.48 2.57 9.59
CA THR A 107 25.25 1.52 8.92
C THR A 107 24.66 0.12 9.09
N HIS A 108 24.14 -0.22 10.28
CA HIS A 108 23.50 -1.51 10.53
C HIS A 108 22.20 -1.67 9.73
N VAL A 109 21.38 -0.63 9.73
CA VAL A 109 20.09 -0.61 9.02
C VAL A 109 20.33 -0.69 7.50
N ASN A 110 21.25 0.12 6.99
CA ASN A 110 21.67 0.16 5.59
C ASN A 110 22.16 -1.20 5.09
N LYS A 111 23.04 -1.87 5.87
CA LYS A 111 23.52 -3.22 5.54
C LYS A 111 22.36 -4.22 5.45
N ALA A 112 21.43 -4.17 6.40
CA ALA A 112 20.26 -5.05 6.40
C ALA A 112 19.33 -4.79 5.21
N GLN A 113 19.10 -3.53 4.85
CA GLN A 113 18.29 -3.14 3.70
C GLN A 113 18.95 -3.56 2.39
N LYS A 114 20.28 -3.36 2.24
CA LYS A 114 21.05 -3.83 1.08
C LYS A 114 20.91 -5.34 0.87
N VAL A 115 21.04 -6.13 1.92
CA VAL A 115 20.85 -7.59 1.85
C VAL A 115 19.41 -7.95 1.41
N ARG A 116 18.40 -7.25 1.94
CA ARG A 116 17.00 -7.46 1.56
C ARG A 116 16.72 -7.08 0.11
N PHE A 117 17.31 -5.98 -0.35
CA PHE A 117 17.22 -5.55 -1.74
C PHE A 117 17.81 -6.59 -2.69
N GLU A 118 19.04 -7.04 -2.44
CA GLU A 118 19.69 -8.07 -3.27
C GLU A 118 18.91 -9.39 -3.26
N ARG A 119 18.40 -9.81 -2.09
CA ARG A 119 17.54 -11.00 -2.00
C ARG A 119 16.26 -10.85 -2.82
N THR A 120 15.63 -9.68 -2.78
CA THR A 120 14.40 -9.40 -3.52
C THR A 120 14.67 -9.35 -5.02
N LYS A 121 15.76 -8.70 -5.45
CA LYS A 121 16.23 -8.67 -6.83
C LYS A 121 16.43 -10.10 -7.36
N ARG A 122 17.16 -10.95 -6.65
CA ARG A 122 17.34 -12.37 -7.03
C ARG A 122 16.01 -13.11 -7.10
N ARG A 123 15.09 -12.88 -6.17
CA ARG A 123 13.77 -13.55 -6.18
C ARG A 123 12.92 -13.16 -7.39
N ILE A 124 12.95 -11.89 -7.79
CA ILE A 124 12.12 -11.38 -8.89
C ILE A 124 12.73 -11.76 -10.24
N PHE A 125 14.05 -11.58 -10.41
CA PHE A 125 14.72 -11.73 -11.71
C PHE A 125 15.31 -13.13 -11.95
N ASN A 126 15.64 -13.89 -10.89
CA ASN A 126 16.24 -15.22 -11.02
C ASN A 126 15.26 -16.36 -10.69
N SER A 127 13.96 -16.08 -10.52
CA SER A 127 12.98 -17.15 -10.38
C SER A 127 12.87 -17.92 -11.70
N LYS A 128 13.08 -19.25 -11.67
CA LYS A 128 12.89 -20.15 -12.83
C LYS A 128 11.48 -20.06 -13.44
N GLU A 129 10.53 -19.52 -12.68
CA GLU A 129 9.15 -19.23 -13.10
C GLU A 129 9.03 -18.05 -14.08
N HIS A 130 10.10 -17.28 -14.34
CA HIS A 130 10.18 -16.36 -15.48
C HIS A 130 10.38 -17.10 -16.82
N ASN A 131 9.85 -18.32 -16.93
CA ASN A 131 9.53 -18.90 -18.21
C ASN A 131 8.46 -17.98 -18.87
N PRO A 132 8.67 -17.48 -20.10
CA PRO A 132 7.73 -16.58 -20.77
C PRO A 132 6.27 -17.10 -20.79
N TYR A 133 6.07 -18.42 -20.66
CA TYR A 133 4.74 -19.05 -20.53
C TYR A 133 4.05 -18.82 -19.17
N ASN A 134 4.79 -18.71 -18.06
CA ASN A 134 4.25 -18.52 -16.71
C ASN A 134 3.92 -17.06 -16.37
N GLN A 135 4.32 -16.12 -17.23
CA GLN A 135 4.03 -14.70 -17.07
C GLN A 135 2.51 -14.39 -17.16
N LYS A 136 1.73 -15.26 -17.82
CA LYS A 136 0.26 -15.18 -17.84
C LYS A 136 -0.34 -15.51 -16.46
N HIS A 137 0.15 -16.56 -15.79
CA HIS A 137 -0.40 -17.01 -14.49
C HIS A 137 -0.08 -16.05 -13.34
N HIS A 138 1.13 -15.48 -13.30
CA HIS A 138 1.50 -14.55 -12.23
C HIS A 138 0.69 -13.23 -12.25
N ARG A 139 0.21 -12.81 -13.43
CA ARG A 139 -0.70 -11.67 -13.61
C ARG A 139 -2.14 -11.95 -13.15
N LEU A 140 -2.55 -13.22 -13.09
CA LEU A 140 -3.87 -13.62 -12.60
C LEU A 140 -3.94 -13.57 -11.07
N ILE A 141 -2.87 -13.98 -10.39
CA ILE A 141 -2.82 -14.09 -8.92
C ILE A 141 -2.72 -12.70 -8.25
N THR A 142 -2.06 -11.74 -8.89
CA THR A 142 -1.96 -10.36 -8.37
C THR A 142 -3.21 -9.51 -8.62
N ALA A 143 -4.26 -10.10 -9.21
CA ALA A 143 -5.54 -9.45 -9.52
C ALA A 143 -6.70 -9.90 -8.62
N GLN A 144 -6.45 -10.75 -7.61
CA GLN A 144 -7.41 -11.11 -6.56
C GLN A 144 -7.30 -10.21 -5.33
#